data_AF-A0AAE4A9F5-F1
#
_entry.id   AF-A0AAE4A9F5-F1
#
_cell.length_a   1.000
_cell.length_b   1.000
_cell.length_c   1.000
_cell.angle_alpha   90.00
_cell.angle_beta   90.00
_cell.angle_gamma   90.00
#
_symmetry.space_group_name_H-M   'P 1'
#
loop_
_entity.id
_entity.type
_entity.pdbx_description
1 polymer ?
#
loop_
_entity_poly.entity_id
_entity_poly.type
_entity_poly.pdbx_seq_one_letter_code
_entity_poly.pdbx_strand_id
1 'polypeptide(L)'
;MPRIRSLLLALLLLAAAAPAADAARRSGVDRGTQVRLTLDGRVLTAKLVTPRSGAVFSHRWGEQRATRLFAACGTTFKPIEPSQRSRYAYARGRWPLDARRATFRLPRDISARASWCLLEGPDGGDYAFVSFHRAEPQRRIAGGRGDDGRAWSLTAGQGDHLAPCVELRAHGSGVGRCFEDQAEIDARLDWEFENATCKTGFFAYGVAPPATAQIALTYAGGRVETTAALAPPAGSKMRARLFATALTGGDAPVSIAALDAAGRTLETSKVPAGLCR
;
A
#
# COMPACT_ATOMS: atom_id res chain seq x y z
N MET A 1 -15.25 -16.32 84.81
CA MET A 1 -13.82 -16.47 84.46
C MET A 1 -13.74 -17.32 83.18
N PRO A 2 -12.71 -17.20 82.31
CA PRO A 2 -12.40 -16.15 81.34
C PRO A 2 -12.46 -16.66 79.86
N ARG A 3 -12.80 -15.80 78.88
CA ARG A 3 -11.94 -15.30 77.76
C ARG A 3 -11.78 -16.14 76.48
N ILE A 4 -12.13 -15.51 75.33
CA ILE A 4 -11.26 -15.28 74.13
C ILE A 4 -11.05 -16.53 73.22
N ARG A 5 -11.11 -16.52 71.87
CA ARG A 5 -10.79 -15.54 70.81
C ARG A 5 -11.46 -15.97 69.49
N SER A 6 -11.88 -14.98 68.73
CA SER A 6 -12.16 -15.02 67.29
C SER A 6 -11.03 -15.66 66.47
N LEU A 7 -11.37 -16.33 65.37
CA LEU A 7 -10.55 -16.26 64.16
C LEU A 7 -11.44 -16.28 62.91
N LEU A 8 -11.66 -15.08 62.35
CA LEU A 8 -12.08 -14.89 60.97
C LEU A 8 -11.00 -15.48 60.06
N LEU A 9 -11.39 -16.31 59.09
CA LEU A 9 -10.59 -16.52 57.89
C LEU A 9 -11.41 -16.03 56.69
N ALA A 10 -11.26 -14.74 56.40
CA ALA A 10 -11.72 -14.15 55.15
C ALA A 10 -10.79 -14.62 54.03
N LEU A 11 -11.25 -15.59 53.24
CA LEU A 11 -10.57 -16.02 52.01
C LEU A 11 -10.75 -14.91 50.95
N LEU A 12 -9.80 -13.98 50.89
CA LEU A 12 -9.64 -13.07 49.76
C LEU A 12 -9.22 -13.90 48.53
N LEU A 13 -10.20 -14.24 47.70
CA LEU A 13 -9.98 -14.67 46.32
C LEU A 13 -9.40 -13.49 45.52
N LEU A 14 -8.08 -13.41 45.46
CA LEU A 14 -7.37 -12.63 44.45
C LEU A 14 -7.63 -13.29 43.09
N ALA A 15 -8.69 -12.85 42.42
CA ALA A 15 -8.84 -13.05 40.99
C ALA A 15 -7.71 -12.27 40.30
N ALA A 16 -6.61 -12.95 39.98
CA ALA A 16 -5.59 -12.44 39.09
C ALA A 16 -6.26 -12.16 37.74
N ALA A 17 -6.58 -10.89 37.48
CA ALA A 17 -7.01 -10.44 36.16
C ALA A 17 -5.88 -10.79 35.19
N ALA A 18 -6.15 -11.75 34.29
CA ALA A 18 -5.23 -12.02 33.19
C ALA A 18 -4.88 -10.70 32.50
N PRO A 19 -3.60 -10.43 32.18
CA PRO A 19 -3.23 -9.22 31.48
C PRO A 19 -4.06 -9.19 30.20
N ALA A 20 -4.93 -8.18 30.09
CA ALA A 20 -5.64 -7.90 28.86
C ALA A 20 -4.56 -7.81 27.78
N ALA A 21 -4.57 -8.75 26.83
CA ALA A 21 -3.66 -8.74 25.70
C ALA A 21 -3.65 -7.32 25.14
N ASP A 22 -2.51 -6.65 25.25
CA ASP A 22 -2.36 -5.24 24.91
C ASP A 22 -2.80 -5.08 23.45
N ALA A 23 -4.01 -4.54 23.25
CA ALA A 23 -4.62 -4.49 21.93
C ALA A 23 -3.74 -3.55 21.10
N ALA A 24 -3.09 -4.08 20.05
CA ALA A 24 -2.11 -3.29 19.31
C ALA A 24 -2.81 -2.10 18.66
N ARG A 25 -2.68 -0.93 19.30
CA ARG A 25 -3.33 0.29 18.85
C ARG A 25 -2.71 0.71 17.52
N ARG A 26 -3.55 0.83 16.49
CA ARG A 26 -3.16 1.31 15.15
C ARG A 26 -3.69 2.72 14.94
N SER A 27 -2.91 3.59 14.33
CA SER A 27 -3.39 4.92 13.95
C SER A 27 -2.70 5.45 12.71
N GLY A 28 -3.42 6.25 11.94
CA GLY A 28 -2.87 7.03 10.84
C GLY A 28 -3.81 8.19 10.49
N VAL A 29 -3.38 9.01 9.54
CA VAL A 29 -4.10 10.23 9.14
C VAL A 29 -4.27 10.20 7.63
N ASP A 30 -5.52 10.27 7.18
CA ASP A 30 -5.82 10.57 5.79
C ASP A 30 -5.46 12.03 5.53
N ARG A 31 -4.49 12.27 4.64
CA ARG A 31 -4.01 13.63 4.35
C ARG A 31 -4.95 14.41 3.45
N GLY A 32 -5.74 13.73 2.61
CA GLY A 32 -6.72 14.38 1.75
C GLY A 32 -7.91 14.91 2.54
N THR A 33 -8.33 14.15 3.55
CA THR A 33 -9.54 14.47 4.34
C THR A 33 -9.25 14.99 5.75
N GLN A 34 -7.98 14.99 6.16
CA GLN A 34 -7.52 15.41 7.48
C GLN A 34 -8.21 14.66 8.63
N VAL A 35 -8.59 13.40 8.39
CA VAL A 35 -9.19 12.51 9.40
C VAL A 35 -8.13 11.56 9.95
N ARG A 36 -7.96 11.59 11.27
CA ARG A 36 -7.20 10.57 11.99
C ARG A 36 -8.10 9.39 12.29
N LEU A 37 -7.72 8.21 11.81
CA LEU A 37 -8.31 6.95 12.22
C LEU A 37 -7.41 6.29 13.28
N THR A 38 -8.02 5.79 14.34
CA THR A 38 -7.34 5.07 15.43
C THR A 38 -8.15 3.84 15.78
N LEU A 39 -7.58 2.66 15.56
CA LEU A 39 -8.17 1.39 15.92
C LEU A 39 -7.52 0.89 17.22
N ASP A 40 -8.33 0.74 18.25
CA ASP A 40 -7.92 0.27 19.57
C ASP A 40 -8.87 -0.86 20.00
N GLY A 41 -8.36 -2.09 19.96
CA GLY A 41 -9.16 -3.30 20.08
C GLY A 41 -10.32 -3.34 19.07
N ARG A 42 -11.55 -3.28 19.60
CA ARG A 42 -12.80 -3.29 18.83
C ARG A 42 -13.28 -1.90 18.42
N VAL A 43 -12.56 -0.85 18.77
CA VAL A 43 -13.05 0.52 18.68
C VAL A 43 -12.27 1.29 17.64
N LEU A 44 -12.92 1.62 16.52
CA LEU A 44 -12.40 2.58 15.55
C LEU A 44 -12.85 3.98 15.94
N THR A 45 -11.90 4.83 16.31
CA THR A 45 -12.12 6.25 16.52
C THR A 45 -11.70 7.01 15.27
N ALA A 46 -12.60 7.84 14.75
CA ALA A 46 -12.30 8.82 13.73
C ALA A 46 -12.29 10.21 14.35
N LYS A 47 -11.25 11.01 14.11
CA LYS A 47 -11.10 12.35 14.66
C LYS A 47 -10.65 13.32 13.58
N LEU A 48 -11.35 14.44 13.47
CA LEU A 48 -10.94 15.58 12.67
C LEU A 48 -9.62 16.14 13.19
N VAL A 49 -8.58 16.12 12.36
CA VAL A 49 -7.32 16.83 12.63
C VAL A 49 -7.56 18.27 12.21
N THR A 50 -7.43 19.21 13.14
CA THR A 50 -7.53 20.62 12.81
C THR A 50 -6.26 21.02 12.04
N PRO A 51 -6.35 21.50 10.78
CA PRO A 51 -5.19 22.01 10.09
C PRO A 51 -4.62 23.24 10.84
N ARG A 52 -3.30 23.44 10.76
CA ARG A 52 -2.60 24.59 11.38
C ARG A 52 -3.06 25.95 10.82
N SER A 53 -3.76 25.96 9.68
CA SER A 53 -4.48 27.09 9.11
C SER A 53 -5.92 26.66 8.87
N GLY A 54 -6.90 27.46 9.30
CA GLY A 54 -8.34 27.13 9.31
C GLY A 54 -9.03 26.95 7.95
N ALA A 55 -8.30 26.60 6.90
CA ALA A 55 -8.82 26.31 5.57
C ALA A 55 -8.62 24.81 5.26
N VAL A 56 -9.51 24.23 4.45
CA VAL A 56 -9.56 22.81 4.07
C VAL A 56 -10.24 21.88 5.10
N PHE A 57 -11.32 22.34 5.72
CA PHE A 57 -12.47 21.45 5.92
C PHE A 57 -13.30 21.52 4.63
N SER A 58 -13.01 20.63 3.69
CA SER A 58 -13.71 20.59 2.39
C SER A 58 -15.22 20.55 2.60
N HIS A 59 -15.96 21.32 1.80
CA HIS A 59 -17.43 21.40 1.70
C HIS A 59 -18.16 20.05 1.92
N ARG A 60 -17.57 18.93 1.47
CA ARG A 60 -18.06 17.55 1.73
C ARG A 60 -18.32 17.25 3.21
N TRP A 61 -17.36 17.54 4.09
CA TRP A 61 -17.47 17.18 5.52
C TRP A 61 -18.42 18.09 6.31
N GLY A 62 -18.82 19.25 5.77
CA GLY A 62 -19.80 20.14 6.41
C GLY A 62 -21.23 19.59 6.28
N GLU A 63 -21.60 19.11 5.10
CA GLU A 63 -22.92 18.55 4.79
C GLU A 63 -23.10 17.13 5.37
N GLN A 64 -21.99 16.43 5.61
CA GLN A 64 -21.99 15.01 5.94
C GLN A 64 -22.00 14.68 7.44
N ARG A 65 -22.07 15.69 8.33
CA ARG A 65 -21.99 15.53 9.81
C ARG A 65 -23.21 14.86 10.45
N ALA A 66 -24.17 14.36 9.66
CA ALA A 66 -25.29 13.54 10.12
C ALA A 66 -25.46 12.23 9.34
N THR A 67 -24.54 11.93 8.43
CA THR A 67 -24.70 10.83 7.48
C THR A 67 -24.41 9.48 8.14
N ARG A 68 -25.15 8.45 7.70
CA ARG A 68 -24.84 7.06 8.05
C ARG A 68 -23.50 6.70 7.41
N LEU A 69 -22.55 6.26 8.23
CA LEU A 69 -21.24 5.85 7.78
C LEU A 69 -21.06 4.35 7.97
N PHE A 70 -20.28 3.77 7.07
CA PHE A 70 -19.75 2.43 7.16
C PHE A 70 -18.29 2.54 7.60
N ALA A 71 -17.98 2.03 8.78
CA ALA A 71 -16.62 1.92 9.27
C ALA A 71 -16.14 0.50 9.01
N ALA A 72 -15.03 0.33 8.30
CA ALA A 72 -14.44 -0.97 8.05
C ALA A 72 -12.94 -0.96 8.34
N CYS A 73 -12.43 -2.06 8.88
CA CYS A 73 -11.00 -2.31 9.01
C CYS A 73 -10.70 -3.73 8.54
N GLY A 74 -9.60 -3.91 7.81
CA GLY A 74 -9.26 -5.18 7.20
C GLY A 74 -7.77 -5.50 7.28
N THR A 75 -7.44 -6.74 6.93
CA THR A 75 -6.04 -7.22 6.84
C THR A 75 -5.50 -7.22 5.40
N THR A 76 -6.37 -7.07 4.40
CA THR A 76 -6.05 -7.01 2.96
C THR A 76 -7.14 -6.22 2.22
N PHE A 77 -6.82 -5.62 1.07
CA PHE A 77 -7.73 -4.75 0.30
C PHE A 77 -8.42 -5.47 -0.88
N LYS A 78 -8.20 -6.78 -1.06
CA LYS A 78 -8.78 -7.53 -2.20
C LYS A 78 -10.32 -7.60 -2.14
N PRO A 79 -11.01 -7.62 -3.30
CA PRO A 79 -12.45 -7.89 -3.37
C PRO A 79 -12.79 -9.17 -2.62
N ILE A 80 -13.74 -9.08 -1.69
CA ILE A 80 -13.96 -10.15 -0.72
C ILE A 80 -15.07 -11.07 -1.21
N GLU A 81 -14.72 -12.33 -1.46
CA GLU A 81 -15.70 -13.41 -1.54
C GLU A 81 -16.46 -13.53 -0.21
N PRO A 82 -17.75 -13.91 -0.20
CA PRO A 82 -18.54 -14.06 1.03
C PRO A 82 -17.89 -14.96 2.09
N SER A 83 -17.05 -15.90 1.69
CA SER A 83 -16.27 -16.82 2.54
C SER A 83 -15.17 -16.13 3.37
N GLN A 84 -14.71 -14.93 2.97
CA GLN A 84 -13.57 -14.25 3.61
C GLN A 84 -13.98 -13.10 4.55
N ARG A 85 -15.21 -13.11 5.06
CA ARG A 85 -15.70 -12.19 6.11
C ARG A 85 -14.81 -12.14 7.35
N SER A 86 -14.02 -13.18 7.59
CA SER A 86 -13.00 -13.23 8.64
C SER A 86 -11.80 -12.30 8.41
N ARG A 87 -11.67 -11.62 7.27
CA ARG A 87 -10.57 -10.68 6.96
C ARG A 87 -10.89 -9.21 7.22
N TYR A 88 -12.14 -8.87 7.52
CA TYR A 88 -12.56 -7.51 7.84
C TYR A 88 -13.56 -7.44 8.99
N ALA A 89 -13.56 -6.35 9.72
CA ALA A 89 -14.58 -6.05 10.72
C ALA A 89 -15.19 -4.70 10.35
N TYR A 90 -16.52 -4.67 10.31
CA TYR A 90 -17.25 -3.47 9.92
C TYR A 90 -18.37 -3.16 10.89
N ALA A 91 -18.71 -1.88 10.99
CA ALA A 91 -19.83 -1.40 11.77
C ALA A 91 -20.50 -0.25 11.01
N ARG A 92 -21.83 -0.18 11.14
CA ARG A 92 -22.57 1.02 10.73
C ARG A 92 -22.62 1.96 11.91
N GLY A 93 -22.49 3.25 11.64
CA GLY A 93 -22.63 4.29 12.64
C GLY A 93 -23.09 5.58 12.01
N ARG A 94 -23.04 6.65 12.80
CA ARG A 94 -23.24 8.02 12.33
C ARG A 94 -22.10 8.86 12.85
N TRP A 95 -21.66 9.80 12.04
CA TRP A 95 -20.91 10.92 12.57
C TRP A 95 -21.93 11.85 13.27
N PRO A 96 -21.74 12.21 14.55
CA PRO A 96 -22.67 13.12 15.21
C PRO A 96 -22.52 14.55 14.68
N LEU A 97 -23.64 15.27 14.59
CA LEU A 97 -23.64 16.69 14.24
C LEU A 97 -22.71 17.45 15.20
N ASP A 98 -21.90 18.34 14.64
CA ASP A 98 -20.92 19.20 15.35
C ASP A 98 -19.84 18.48 16.16
N ALA A 99 -19.78 17.15 16.14
CA ALA A 99 -18.72 16.41 16.78
C ALA A 99 -17.44 16.45 15.92
N ARG A 100 -16.28 16.68 16.57
CA ARG A 100 -14.97 16.50 15.94
C ARG A 100 -14.50 15.04 15.93
N ARG A 101 -15.29 14.15 16.50
CA ARG A 101 -14.94 12.74 16.71
C ARG A 101 -16.17 11.85 16.55
N ALA A 102 -16.00 10.74 15.86
CA ALA A 102 -16.95 9.62 15.85
C ALA A 102 -16.25 8.34 16.34
N THR A 103 -17.04 7.42 16.87
CA THR A 103 -16.54 6.14 17.39
C THR A 103 -17.43 5.01 16.87
N PHE A 104 -16.80 3.96 16.36
CA PHE A 104 -17.47 2.80 15.78
C PHE A 104 -16.99 1.55 16.51
N ARG A 105 -17.93 0.77 17.06
CA ARG A 105 -17.62 -0.49 17.73
C ARG A 105 -17.77 -1.65 16.74
N LEU A 106 -16.64 -2.23 16.37
CA LEU A 106 -16.55 -3.37 15.47
C LEU A 106 -17.06 -4.65 16.17
N PRO A 107 -17.62 -5.61 15.40
CA PRO A 107 -18.14 -6.87 15.95
C PRO A 107 -17.06 -7.76 16.56
N ARG A 108 -15.78 -7.51 16.24
CA ARG A 108 -14.62 -8.25 16.76
C ARG A 108 -13.38 -7.38 16.78
N ASP A 109 -12.38 -7.81 17.53
CA ASP A 109 -11.08 -7.15 17.60
C ASP A 109 -10.22 -7.59 16.41
N ILE A 110 -9.78 -6.62 15.62
CA ILE A 110 -8.87 -6.81 14.49
C ILE A 110 -7.63 -5.92 14.61
N SER A 111 -7.48 -5.16 15.70
CA SER A 111 -6.43 -4.14 15.91
C SER A 111 -5.01 -4.68 15.69
N ALA A 112 -4.72 -5.87 16.21
CA ALA A 112 -3.43 -6.55 16.03
C ALA A 112 -3.04 -6.78 14.57
N ARG A 113 -4.03 -7.10 13.71
CA ARG A 113 -3.84 -7.56 12.33
C ARG A 113 -4.28 -6.55 11.28
N ALA A 114 -4.99 -5.51 11.68
CA ALA A 114 -5.51 -4.50 10.77
C ALA A 114 -4.37 -3.82 10.03
N SER A 115 -4.51 -3.79 8.72
CA SER A 115 -3.56 -3.22 7.78
C SER A 115 -4.07 -1.89 7.21
N TRP A 116 -5.40 -1.71 7.23
CA TRP A 116 -6.08 -0.48 6.88
C TRP A 116 -7.38 -0.31 7.68
N CYS A 117 -7.89 0.91 7.72
CA CYS A 117 -9.27 1.25 8.07
C CYS A 117 -9.81 2.32 7.13
N LEU A 118 -11.11 2.28 6.88
CA LEU A 118 -11.81 3.26 6.06
C LEU A 118 -13.14 3.67 6.69
N LEU A 119 -13.60 4.85 6.29
CA LEU A 119 -14.97 5.33 6.47
C LEU A 119 -15.58 5.54 5.09
N GLU A 120 -16.76 4.95 4.88
CA GLU A 120 -17.53 5.00 3.64
C GLU A 120 -18.87 5.69 3.88
N GLY A 121 -19.31 6.46 2.90
CA GLY A 121 -20.66 7.01 2.83
C GLY A 121 -21.71 5.99 2.36
N PRO A 122 -23.00 6.34 2.41
CA PRO A 122 -24.09 5.49 1.95
C PRO A 122 -24.12 5.35 0.41
N ASP A 123 -23.43 6.24 -0.30
CA ASP A 123 -23.20 6.25 -1.74
C ASP A 123 -22.02 5.36 -2.17
N GLY A 124 -21.30 4.75 -1.20
CA GLY A 124 -20.09 3.98 -1.45
C GLY A 124 -18.84 4.83 -1.70
N GLY A 125 -18.90 6.14 -1.46
CA GLY A 125 -17.71 7.00 -1.53
C GLY A 125 -16.84 6.87 -0.28
N ASP A 126 -15.52 6.89 -0.45
CA ASP A 126 -14.55 6.92 0.65
C ASP A 126 -14.48 8.33 1.27
N TYR A 127 -14.77 8.40 2.57
CA TYR A 127 -14.74 9.64 3.36
C TYR A 127 -13.43 9.81 4.10
N ALA A 128 -12.81 8.71 4.52
CA ALA A 128 -11.46 8.70 5.05
C ALA A 128 -10.86 7.31 4.85
N PHE A 129 -9.63 7.25 4.36
CA PHE A 129 -8.89 6.00 4.25
C PHE A 129 -7.54 6.14 4.95
N VAL A 130 -7.20 5.15 5.77
CA VAL A 130 -5.88 5.07 6.41
C VAL A 130 -5.33 3.67 6.24
N SER A 131 -4.16 3.60 5.63
CA SER A 131 -3.27 2.46 5.73
C SER A 131 -2.39 2.59 6.97
N PHE A 132 -2.26 1.51 7.73
CA PHE A 132 -1.36 1.43 8.90
C PHE A 132 0.02 0.88 8.56
N HIS A 133 0.26 0.60 7.27
CA HIS A 133 1.58 0.25 6.80
C HIS A 133 2.50 1.47 6.97
N ARG A 134 3.70 1.24 7.49
CA ARG A 134 4.77 2.25 7.34
C ARG A 134 5.15 2.23 5.87
N ALA A 135 4.94 3.35 5.17
CA ALA A 135 5.52 3.54 3.84
C ALA A 135 7.01 3.21 3.95
N GLU A 136 7.47 2.26 3.14
CA GLU A 136 8.89 1.95 3.13
C GLU A 136 9.62 3.14 2.49
N PRO A 137 10.74 3.61 3.08
CA PRO A 137 11.49 4.70 2.48
C PRO A 137 11.93 4.26 1.09
N GLN A 138 11.63 5.10 0.08
CA GLN A 138 12.14 4.87 -1.27
C GLN A 138 13.67 4.88 -1.23
N ARG A 139 14.28 3.88 -1.86
CA ARG A 139 15.74 3.71 -1.94
C ARG A 139 16.15 3.63 -3.40
N ARG A 140 17.29 4.20 -3.74
CA ARG A 140 17.88 4.06 -5.08
C ARG A 140 18.34 2.62 -5.29
N ILE A 141 18.01 2.06 -6.45
CA ILE A 141 18.25 0.65 -6.81
C ILE A 141 19.09 0.56 -8.07
N ALA A 142 18.89 1.48 -9.00
CA ALA A 142 19.69 1.57 -10.20
C ALA A 142 19.92 3.03 -10.61
N GLY A 143 20.84 3.19 -11.54
CA GLY A 143 21.03 4.41 -12.27
C GLY A 143 22.18 4.27 -13.23
N GLY A 144 22.24 5.18 -14.19
CA GLY A 144 23.24 5.15 -15.25
C GLY A 144 23.17 6.42 -16.07
N ARG A 145 23.70 6.34 -17.28
CA ARG A 145 23.55 7.36 -18.31
C ARG A 145 22.85 6.76 -19.52
N GLY A 146 21.94 7.53 -20.13
CA GLY A 146 21.36 7.19 -21.43
C GLY A 146 22.32 7.49 -22.58
N ASP A 147 21.91 7.11 -23.79
CA ASP A 147 22.69 7.34 -25.03
C ASP A 147 22.92 8.84 -25.31
N ASP A 148 22.06 9.71 -24.79
CA ASP A 148 22.20 11.17 -24.84
C ASP A 148 23.17 11.74 -23.77
N GLY A 149 23.84 10.86 -23.02
CA GLY A 149 24.80 11.20 -21.96
C GLY A 149 24.17 11.67 -20.64
N ARG A 150 22.83 11.75 -20.55
CA ARG A 150 22.11 12.25 -19.36
C ARG A 150 21.94 11.15 -18.32
N ALA A 151 22.01 11.54 -17.05
CA ALA A 151 21.88 10.61 -15.94
C ALA A 151 20.41 10.22 -15.68
N TRP A 152 20.20 8.97 -15.29
CA TRP A 152 18.93 8.48 -14.78
C TRP A 152 19.13 7.72 -13.47
N SER A 153 18.07 7.65 -12.66
CA SER A 153 18.05 6.85 -11.44
C SER A 153 16.68 6.21 -11.23
N LEU A 154 16.68 4.95 -10.79
CA LEU A 154 15.48 4.25 -10.34
C LEU A 154 15.52 4.17 -8.83
N THR A 155 14.47 4.64 -8.17
CA THR A 155 14.19 4.36 -6.76
C THR A 155 13.03 3.40 -6.65
N ALA A 156 12.99 2.59 -5.60
CA ALA A 156 11.77 1.85 -5.26
C ALA A 156 11.54 1.77 -3.77
N GLY A 157 10.29 1.46 -3.43
CA GLY A 157 9.82 1.21 -2.09
C GLY A 157 8.42 0.60 -2.13
N GLN A 158 7.73 0.63 -1.00
CA GLN A 158 6.32 0.26 -0.91
C GLN A 158 5.49 1.51 -0.68
N GLY A 159 4.48 1.70 -1.54
CA GLY A 159 3.51 2.79 -1.41
C GLY A 159 2.49 2.55 -0.30
N ASP A 160 1.49 3.42 -0.24
CA ASP A 160 0.51 3.46 0.86
C ASP A 160 -0.33 2.17 1.00
N HIS A 161 -0.25 1.22 0.06
CA HIS A 161 -0.98 -0.07 0.08
C HIS A 161 -0.09 -1.32 0.07
N LEU A 162 1.22 -1.21 0.39
CA LEU A 162 2.23 -2.26 0.15
C LEU A 162 2.43 -2.64 -1.33
N ALA A 163 1.79 -1.90 -2.23
CA ALA A 163 2.07 -1.93 -3.65
C ALA A 163 3.57 -1.67 -3.85
N PRO A 164 4.29 -2.51 -4.61
CA PRO A 164 5.63 -2.17 -5.03
C PRO A 164 5.53 -0.92 -5.89
N CYS A 165 6.28 0.10 -5.51
CA CYS A 165 6.34 1.36 -6.25
C CYS A 165 7.76 1.58 -6.72
N VAL A 166 7.89 2.01 -7.96
CA VAL A 166 9.15 2.45 -8.52
C VAL A 166 8.99 3.86 -9.05
N GLU A 167 10.03 4.66 -8.89
CA GLU A 167 10.10 6.00 -9.44
C GLU A 167 11.36 6.09 -10.28
N LEU A 168 11.15 6.34 -11.57
CA LEU A 168 12.21 6.65 -12.51
C LEU A 168 12.39 8.16 -12.52
N ARG A 169 13.63 8.60 -12.31
CA ARG A 169 14.03 9.99 -12.54
C ARG A 169 14.98 10.04 -13.73
N ALA A 170 14.54 10.69 -14.79
CA ALA A 170 15.32 11.00 -15.96
C ALA A 170 15.06 12.47 -16.35
N HIS A 171 16.07 13.14 -16.92
CA HIS A 171 15.89 14.50 -17.47
C HIS A 171 15.42 15.61 -16.49
N GLY A 172 15.60 15.42 -15.19
CA GLY A 172 15.13 16.40 -14.18
C GLY A 172 13.63 16.34 -13.90
N SER A 173 12.89 15.46 -14.60
CA SER A 173 11.56 15.00 -14.24
C SER A 173 11.64 13.67 -13.49
N GLY A 174 10.60 13.38 -12.72
CA GLY A 174 10.41 12.08 -12.08
C GLY A 174 9.02 11.57 -12.39
N VAL A 175 8.94 10.34 -12.87
CA VAL A 175 7.68 9.61 -13.07
C VAL A 175 7.69 8.42 -12.12
N GLY A 176 6.68 8.36 -11.27
CA GLY A 176 6.51 7.30 -10.28
C GLY A 176 5.24 6.51 -10.54
N ARG A 177 5.34 5.19 -10.44
CA ARG A 177 4.18 4.28 -10.49
C ARG A 177 4.22 3.30 -9.35
N CYS A 178 3.04 3.05 -8.80
CA CYS A 178 2.77 1.96 -7.88
C CYS A 178 2.00 0.87 -8.62
N PHE A 179 2.40 -0.37 -8.47
CA PHE A 179 1.72 -1.51 -9.08
C PHE A 179 0.78 -2.12 -8.03
N GLU A 180 -0.51 -2.19 -8.31
CA GLU A 180 -1.55 -2.46 -7.29
C GLU A 180 -1.52 -3.88 -6.71
N ASP A 181 -0.78 -4.80 -7.35
CA ASP A 181 -0.66 -6.18 -6.89
C ASP A 181 0.27 -6.29 -5.68
N GLN A 182 -0.28 -6.79 -4.57
CA GLN A 182 0.41 -6.91 -3.28
C GLN A 182 1.73 -7.69 -3.44
N ALA A 183 2.86 -7.01 -3.26
CA ALA A 183 4.23 -7.53 -3.36
C ALA A 183 4.56 -8.74 -2.46
N GLU A 184 3.60 -9.22 -1.67
CA GLU A 184 3.78 -10.34 -0.75
C GLU A 184 3.41 -11.70 -1.35
N ILE A 185 2.74 -11.78 -2.51
CA ILE A 185 2.27 -13.07 -3.06
C ILE A 185 2.98 -13.44 -4.35
N ASP A 186 2.76 -12.77 -5.48
CA ASP A 186 3.52 -13.01 -6.72
C ASP A 186 3.31 -11.79 -7.61
N ALA A 187 4.32 -10.93 -7.75
CA ALA A 187 4.20 -9.79 -8.66
C ALA A 187 4.16 -10.33 -10.09
N ARG A 188 3.11 -9.99 -10.83
CA ARG A 188 3.04 -10.21 -12.26
C ARG A 188 3.98 -9.24 -12.97
N LEU A 189 4.38 -9.58 -14.17
CA LEU A 189 5.11 -8.68 -15.05
C LEU A 189 4.23 -7.46 -15.39
N ASP A 190 4.56 -6.31 -14.82
CA ASP A 190 3.93 -5.01 -15.11
C ASP A 190 5.03 -3.95 -15.32
N TRP A 191 4.78 -3.01 -16.21
CA TRP A 191 5.80 -2.11 -16.74
C TRP A 191 5.19 -0.81 -17.29
N GLU A 192 6.06 0.20 -17.44
CA GLU A 192 5.74 1.48 -18.07
C GLU A 192 6.91 1.98 -18.91
N PHE A 193 6.60 2.87 -19.88
CA PHE A 193 7.59 3.65 -20.60
C PHE A 193 7.53 5.12 -20.18
N GLU A 194 8.67 5.71 -19.86
CA GLU A 194 8.78 7.17 -19.76
C GLU A 194 9.20 7.73 -21.12
N ASN A 195 8.43 8.70 -21.61
CA ASN A 195 8.74 9.42 -22.83
C ASN A 195 8.18 10.86 -22.80
N ALA A 196 9.06 11.86 -22.83
CA ALA A 196 8.64 13.26 -23.02
C ALA A 196 8.45 13.62 -24.51
N THR A 197 9.17 12.95 -25.41
CA THR A 197 9.11 13.08 -26.88
C THR A 197 9.87 11.88 -27.44
N CYS A 198 9.31 11.09 -28.36
CA CYS A 198 9.84 9.81 -28.90
C CYS A 198 11.28 9.84 -29.50
N LYS A 199 12.03 10.92 -29.29
CA LYS A 199 13.33 11.26 -29.83
C LYS A 199 14.46 11.24 -28.80
N THR A 200 14.17 11.19 -27.49
CA THR A 200 15.22 11.14 -26.46
C THR A 200 14.79 10.31 -25.25
N GLY A 201 15.62 9.31 -24.88
CA GLY A 201 15.57 8.65 -23.58
C GLY A 201 14.35 7.78 -23.36
N PHE A 202 14.29 6.63 -24.03
CA PHE A 202 13.27 5.63 -23.76
C PHE A 202 13.73 4.71 -22.61
N PHE A 203 12.90 4.57 -21.58
CA PHE A 203 13.15 3.63 -20.49
C PHE A 203 11.99 2.67 -20.35
N ALA A 204 12.27 1.37 -20.20
CA ALA A 204 11.31 0.40 -19.70
C ALA A 204 11.65 0.09 -18.25
N TYR A 205 10.68 0.16 -17.36
CA TYR A 205 10.86 -0.16 -15.96
C TYR A 205 9.60 -0.81 -15.38
N GLY A 206 9.77 -1.59 -14.32
CA GLY A 206 8.64 -2.32 -13.75
C GLY A 206 9.00 -3.34 -12.68
N VAL A 207 8.05 -4.24 -12.46
CA VAL A 207 8.11 -5.35 -11.51
C VAL A 207 7.99 -6.69 -12.24
N ALA A 208 8.57 -7.74 -11.65
CA ALA A 208 8.53 -9.09 -12.20
C ALA A 208 8.44 -10.13 -11.06
N PRO A 209 8.07 -11.39 -11.40
CA PRO A 209 8.01 -12.47 -10.42
C PRO A 209 9.30 -12.64 -9.60
N PRO A 210 9.21 -13.13 -8.35
CA PRO A 210 10.39 -13.31 -7.48
C PRO A 210 11.49 -14.19 -8.09
N ALA A 211 11.10 -15.18 -8.90
CA ALA A 211 12.01 -16.11 -9.56
C ALA A 211 12.70 -15.54 -10.81
N THR A 212 12.36 -14.32 -11.22
CA THR A 212 12.92 -13.70 -12.42
C THR A 212 14.40 -13.34 -12.22
N ALA A 213 15.24 -13.86 -13.11
CA ALA A 213 16.65 -13.51 -13.19
C ALA A 213 16.90 -12.42 -14.24
N GLN A 214 16.17 -12.46 -15.35
CA GLN A 214 16.34 -11.56 -16.49
C GLN A 214 15.00 -11.11 -17.07
N ILE A 215 15.01 -9.95 -17.72
CA ILE A 215 13.91 -9.43 -18.52
C ILE A 215 14.36 -9.37 -19.97
N ALA A 216 13.62 -10.01 -20.86
CA ALA A 216 13.85 -9.96 -22.30
C ALA A 216 12.85 -9.01 -22.96
N LEU A 217 13.37 -8.06 -23.74
CA LEU A 217 12.61 -7.10 -24.54
C LEU A 217 12.78 -7.48 -26.01
N THR A 218 11.68 -7.85 -26.67
CA THR A 218 11.68 -8.26 -28.07
C THR A 218 11.16 -7.11 -28.93
N TYR A 219 11.86 -6.76 -30.00
CA TYR A 219 11.54 -5.64 -30.89
C TYR A 219 10.90 -6.09 -32.20
N ALA A 220 10.26 -5.16 -32.90
CA ALA A 220 9.82 -5.38 -34.27
C ALA A 220 11.07 -5.67 -35.13
N GLY A 221 11.13 -6.88 -35.72
CA GLY A 221 12.32 -7.37 -36.44
C GLY A 221 13.09 -8.49 -35.72
N GLY A 222 12.66 -8.92 -34.54
CA GLY A 222 13.19 -10.12 -33.87
C GLY A 222 14.47 -9.90 -33.05
N ARG A 223 14.99 -8.67 -33.00
CA ARG A 223 16.03 -8.28 -32.04
C ARG A 223 15.51 -8.50 -30.62
N VAL A 224 16.35 -9.08 -29.75
CA VAL A 224 16.06 -9.28 -28.34
C VAL A 224 17.16 -8.63 -27.52
N GLU A 225 16.77 -7.80 -26.55
CA GLU A 225 17.67 -7.26 -25.53
C GLU A 225 17.32 -7.85 -24.18
N THR A 226 18.33 -8.10 -23.36
CA THR A 226 18.15 -8.65 -22.01
C THR A 226 18.71 -7.69 -20.97
N THR A 227 17.94 -7.45 -19.91
CA THR A 227 18.42 -6.74 -18.72
C THR A 227 18.28 -7.63 -17.49
N ALA A 228 19.16 -7.44 -16.51
CA ALA A 228 19.09 -8.16 -15.25
C ALA A 228 17.88 -7.69 -14.45
N ALA A 229 17.17 -8.64 -13.84
CA ALA A 229 16.23 -8.31 -12.79
C ALA A 229 17.02 -7.92 -11.54
N LEU A 230 16.59 -6.86 -10.86
CA LEU A 230 17.20 -6.27 -9.69
C LEU A 230 16.51 -6.79 -8.43
N ALA A 231 17.30 -6.97 -7.37
CA ALA A 231 16.76 -7.28 -6.06
C ALA A 231 16.02 -6.07 -5.48
N PRO A 232 14.97 -6.29 -4.68
CA PRO A 232 14.39 -5.23 -3.88
C PRO A 232 15.44 -4.67 -2.91
N PRO A 233 15.30 -3.41 -2.43
CA PRO A 233 16.24 -2.84 -1.49
C PRO A 233 16.39 -3.68 -0.23
N ALA A 234 17.61 -3.76 0.32
CA ALA A 234 17.85 -4.48 1.56
C ALA A 234 16.94 -3.97 2.70
N GLY A 235 16.27 -4.92 3.36
CA GLY A 235 15.29 -4.64 4.42
C GLY A 235 13.88 -4.27 3.93
N SER A 236 13.65 -4.20 2.62
CA SER A 236 12.31 -4.11 2.04
C SER A 236 11.56 -5.43 2.24
N LYS A 237 10.25 -5.33 2.46
CA LYS A 237 9.31 -6.45 2.50
C LYS A 237 8.81 -6.86 1.11
N MET A 238 9.21 -6.15 0.06
CA MET A 238 8.90 -6.47 -1.32
C MET A 238 9.51 -7.83 -1.70
N ARG A 239 8.72 -8.74 -2.27
CA ARG A 239 9.20 -10.03 -2.80
C ARG A 239 9.40 -10.04 -4.32
N ALA A 240 8.80 -9.09 -5.01
CA ALA A 240 8.98 -8.88 -6.45
C ALA A 240 10.44 -8.61 -6.80
N ARG A 241 10.81 -8.96 -8.03
CA ARG A 241 12.02 -8.43 -8.68
C ARG A 241 11.67 -7.13 -9.38
N LEU A 242 12.65 -6.24 -9.49
CA LEU A 242 12.49 -4.96 -10.18
C LEU A 242 13.30 -4.98 -11.46
N PHE A 243 12.98 -4.12 -12.42
CA PHE A 243 13.87 -3.89 -13.53
C PHE A 243 13.75 -2.46 -14.02
N ALA A 244 14.84 -1.97 -14.60
CA ALA A 244 14.85 -0.79 -15.43
C ALA A 244 15.92 -0.96 -16.50
N THR A 245 15.61 -0.52 -17.71
CA THR A 245 16.56 -0.50 -18.82
C THR A 245 16.29 0.71 -19.69
N ALA A 246 17.36 1.37 -20.12
CA ALA A 246 17.29 2.24 -21.27
C ALA A 246 17.07 1.36 -22.51
N LEU A 247 16.21 1.79 -23.42
CA LEU A 247 16.00 1.12 -24.70
C LEU A 247 16.94 1.74 -25.73
N THR A 248 17.59 0.89 -26.51
CA THR A 248 18.46 1.33 -27.59
C THR A 248 17.67 1.50 -28.89
N GLY A 249 18.10 2.46 -29.71
CA GLY A 249 17.61 2.60 -31.09
C GLY A 249 16.25 3.29 -31.26
N GLY A 250 15.65 3.84 -30.20
CA GLY A 250 14.42 4.64 -30.29
C GLY A 250 13.13 3.85 -30.57
N ASP A 251 13.23 2.54 -30.79
CA ASP A 251 12.08 1.66 -30.99
C ASP A 251 11.52 1.18 -29.64
N ALA A 252 10.19 1.10 -29.53
CA ALA A 252 9.55 0.38 -28.44
C ALA A 252 9.59 -1.14 -28.72
N PRO A 253 9.84 -1.99 -27.71
CA PRO A 253 9.69 -3.43 -27.88
C PRO A 253 8.22 -3.76 -28.16
N VAL A 254 7.98 -4.89 -28.81
CA VAL A 254 6.65 -5.46 -29.07
C VAL A 254 6.21 -6.42 -27.96
N SER A 255 7.15 -6.95 -27.20
CA SER A 255 6.88 -7.77 -26.02
C SER A 255 7.99 -7.67 -24.97
N ILE A 256 7.61 -7.91 -23.72
CA ILE A 256 8.50 -8.02 -22.58
C ILE A 256 8.24 -9.38 -21.92
N ALA A 257 9.29 -10.13 -21.60
CA ALA A 257 9.19 -11.44 -20.96
C ALA A 257 10.09 -11.51 -19.72
N ALA A 258 9.56 -12.10 -18.65
CA ALA A 258 10.31 -12.42 -17.45
C ALA A 258 10.89 -13.83 -17.58
N LEU A 259 12.21 -13.96 -17.43
CA LEU A 259 12.94 -15.22 -17.56
C LEU A 259 13.54 -15.65 -16.22
N ASP A 260 13.51 -16.95 -15.93
CA ASP A 260 14.22 -17.52 -14.78
C ASP A 260 15.73 -17.69 -15.05
N ALA A 261 16.48 -18.19 -14.07
CA ALA A 261 17.93 -18.40 -14.19
C ALA A 261 18.32 -19.45 -15.26
N ALA A 262 17.40 -20.31 -15.68
CA ALA A 262 17.59 -21.27 -16.76
C ALA A 262 17.17 -20.72 -18.13
N GLY A 263 16.76 -19.45 -18.20
CA GLY A 263 16.26 -18.81 -19.42
C GLY A 263 14.83 -19.21 -19.79
N ARG A 264 14.09 -19.89 -18.92
CA ARG A 264 12.70 -20.26 -19.18
C ARG A 264 11.78 -19.06 -18.94
N THR A 265 10.84 -18.85 -19.84
CA THR A 265 9.83 -17.80 -19.71
C THR A 265 8.86 -18.12 -18.57
N LEU A 266 8.77 -17.22 -17.61
CA LEU A 266 7.82 -17.25 -16.50
C LEU A 266 6.52 -16.55 -16.88
N GLU A 267 6.63 -15.37 -17.49
CA GLU A 267 5.50 -14.55 -17.92
C GLU A 267 5.90 -13.69 -19.13
N THR A 268 4.93 -13.35 -19.97
CA THR A 268 5.11 -12.46 -21.12
C THR A 268 3.98 -11.43 -21.14
N SER A 269 4.34 -10.19 -21.44
CA SER A 269 3.41 -9.08 -21.64
C SER A 269 3.62 -8.48 -23.03
N LYS A 270 2.52 -8.21 -23.75
CA LYS A 270 2.57 -7.54 -25.06
C LYS A 270 2.58 -6.04 -24.86
N VAL A 271 3.41 -5.36 -25.66
CA VAL A 271 3.44 -3.90 -25.69
C VAL A 271 2.41 -3.40 -26.71
N PRO A 272 1.47 -2.51 -26.32
CA PRO A 272 0.52 -1.94 -27.27
C PRO A 272 1.24 -1.23 -28.42
N ALA A 273 0.77 -1.48 -29.64
CA ALA A 273 1.28 -0.78 -30.81
C ALA A 273 0.99 0.73 -30.71
N GLY A 274 1.92 1.58 -31.15
CA GLY A 274 1.71 3.03 -31.23
C GLY A 274 2.08 3.83 -29.99
N LEU A 275 2.77 3.23 -29.01
CA LEU A 275 3.39 3.97 -27.90
C LEU A 275 4.44 5.00 -28.39
N CYS A 276 4.97 4.79 -29.60
CA CYS A 276 5.62 5.81 -30.42
C CYS A 276 5.38 5.56 -31.90
N ARG A 277 4.88 6.58 -32.61
CA ARG A 277 4.93 6.72 -34.07
C ARG A 277 5.46 8.09 -34.39
#